data_AF-A0A6I2KYI4-F1
#
_entry.id   AF-A0A6I2KYI4-F1
#
_cell.length_a   1.000
_cell.length_b   1.000
_cell.length_c   1.000
_cell.angle_alpha   90.00
_cell.angle_beta   90.00
_cell.angle_gamma   90.00
#
_symmetry.space_group_name_H-M   'P 1'
#
loop_
_entity.id
_entity.type
_entity.pdbx_description
1 polymer ?
#
loop_
_entity_poly.entity_id
_entity_poly.type
_entity_poly.pdbx_seq_one_letter_code
_entity_poly.pdbx_strand_id
1 'polypeptide(L)'
;MRFYKNCLAAAALAALCISAHAAVDTISITSGQFTPIPQPNTVTFDSPIPYDIYYSSTELVQGTVPGVYVAPLYDTTKYLRTVDTPTTITFNGAGATYFGFYLGSSDVENTVTVYGSDGSVTTWNGQQLWELEGGTYQDSFYVNLWASSGTTFTAIVLSSDVTPMETDNHAYILAAVPEPETYAMLLGGLALMGVVARRRRR
;
A
#
# COMPACT_ATOMS: atom_id res chain seq x y z
N MET A 1 -35.72 15.00 60.09
CA MET A 1 -34.33 14.52 60.28
C MET A 1 -34.08 13.33 59.36
N ARG A 2 -33.53 13.56 58.15
CA ARG A 2 -32.60 12.68 57.40
C ARG A 2 -32.48 13.18 55.95
N PHE A 3 -31.30 13.67 55.64
CA PHE A 3 -30.83 14.04 54.31
C PHE A 3 -30.62 12.78 53.47
N TYR A 4 -31.02 12.81 52.20
CA TYR A 4 -30.41 11.96 51.17
C TYR A 4 -29.99 12.83 49.99
N LYS A 5 -28.67 13.09 49.98
CA LYS A 5 -27.88 13.50 48.83
C LYS A 5 -27.94 12.36 47.81
N ASN A 6 -28.18 12.66 46.53
CA ASN A 6 -27.74 11.82 45.41
C ASN A 6 -27.42 12.76 44.24
N CYS A 7 -26.15 13.15 44.15
CA CYS A 7 -25.56 13.72 42.95
C CYS A 7 -25.44 12.61 41.90
N LEU A 8 -26.16 12.73 40.79
CA LEU A 8 -25.85 11.96 39.58
C LEU A 8 -25.11 12.89 38.62
N ALA A 9 -23.80 12.67 38.52
CA ALA A 9 -22.94 13.28 37.53
C ALA A 9 -23.27 12.69 36.16
N ALA A 10 -23.66 13.53 35.20
CA ALA A 10 -23.74 13.14 33.81
C ALA A 10 -22.33 13.17 33.20
N ALA A 11 -21.75 11.99 32.94
CA ALA A 11 -20.55 11.87 32.13
C ALA A 11 -20.96 12.05 30.66
N ALA A 12 -20.57 13.16 30.05
CA ALA A 12 -20.69 13.36 28.61
C ALA A 12 -19.69 12.44 27.89
N LEU A 13 -20.19 11.38 27.25
CA LEU A 13 -19.40 10.60 26.30
C LEU A 13 -19.31 11.42 25.02
N ALA A 14 -18.22 12.17 24.84
CA ALA A 14 -17.91 12.80 23.58
C ALA A 14 -17.60 11.69 22.57
N ALA A 15 -18.56 11.39 21.69
CA ALA A 15 -18.31 10.55 20.53
C ALA A 15 -17.27 11.28 19.65
N LEU A 16 -16.04 10.75 19.62
CA LEU A 16 -15.04 11.14 18.64
C LEU A 16 -15.57 10.68 17.28
N CYS A 17 -16.08 11.63 16.49
CA CYS A 17 -16.35 11.43 15.08
C CYS A 17 -14.99 11.23 14.39
N ILE A 18 -14.48 10.00 14.31
CA ILE A 18 -13.37 9.69 13.42
C ILE A 18 -13.96 9.79 12.01
N SER A 19 -13.68 10.89 11.31
CA SER A 19 -13.97 11.00 9.89
C SER A 19 -13.26 9.87 9.18
N ALA A 20 -14.01 9.03 8.45
CA ALA A 20 -13.43 7.99 7.61
C ALA A 20 -12.53 8.65 6.56
N HIS A 21 -11.22 8.48 6.69
CA HIS A 21 -10.26 8.90 5.68
C HIS A 21 -10.05 7.76 4.68
N ALA A 22 -9.82 8.08 3.41
CA ALA A 22 -9.45 7.09 2.39
C ALA A 22 -7.95 6.82 2.45
N ALA A 23 -7.52 5.60 2.14
CA ALA A 23 -6.09 5.26 2.12
C ALA A 23 -5.37 5.88 0.92
N VAL A 24 -6.11 6.10 -0.18
CA VAL A 24 -5.62 6.66 -1.43
C VAL A 24 -6.24 8.03 -1.68
N ASP A 25 -5.41 9.04 -1.91
CA ASP A 25 -5.85 10.41 -2.22
C ASP A 25 -5.93 10.65 -3.73
N THR A 26 -4.99 10.08 -4.49
CA THR A 26 -4.99 10.15 -5.95
C THR A 26 -4.85 8.75 -6.54
N ILE A 27 -5.65 8.48 -7.57
CA ILE A 27 -5.54 7.33 -8.45
C ILE A 27 -5.45 7.81 -9.90
N SER A 28 -4.62 7.17 -10.72
CA SER A 28 -4.50 7.47 -12.16
C SER A 28 -4.29 6.19 -12.96
N ILE A 29 -4.99 6.10 -14.09
CA ILE A 29 -4.82 5.03 -15.08
C ILE A 29 -3.96 5.56 -16.23
N THR A 30 -2.96 4.79 -16.64
CA THR A 30 -2.07 5.14 -17.73
C THR A 30 -1.88 3.98 -18.70
N SER A 31 -1.59 4.33 -19.96
CA SER A 31 -1.26 3.34 -20.98
C SER A 31 0.19 2.84 -20.83
N GLY A 32 0.44 1.62 -21.32
CA GLY A 32 1.73 0.95 -21.23
C GLY A 32 1.86 0.03 -20.01
N GLN A 33 2.91 -0.79 -20.00
CA GLN A 33 3.14 -1.82 -18.97
C GLN A 33 3.83 -1.32 -17.71
N PHE A 34 4.34 -0.09 -17.73
CA PHE A 34 5.15 0.47 -16.65
C PHE A 34 4.61 1.82 -16.19
N THR A 35 4.87 2.12 -14.93
CA THR A 35 4.58 3.43 -14.35
C THR A 35 5.31 4.55 -15.10
N PRO A 36 4.65 5.70 -15.33
CA PRO A 36 5.31 6.90 -15.84
C PRO A 36 6.10 7.65 -14.75
N ILE A 37 6.00 7.22 -13.48
CA ILE A 37 6.63 7.91 -12.36
C ILE A 37 8.15 7.68 -12.42
N PRO A 38 8.97 8.74 -12.25
CA PRO A 38 10.41 8.60 -12.29
C PRO A 38 10.97 7.95 -11.01
N GLN A 39 11.96 7.08 -11.20
CA GLN A 39 12.74 6.44 -10.13
C GLN A 39 11.97 5.59 -9.08
N PRO A 40 10.93 4.82 -9.45
CA PRO A 40 10.35 3.86 -8.54
C PRO A 40 11.24 2.63 -8.42
N ASN A 41 11.13 1.93 -7.29
CA ASN A 41 11.54 0.53 -7.25
C ASN A 41 10.49 -0.29 -8.01
N THR A 42 10.92 -1.24 -8.83
CA THR A 42 10.00 -2.05 -9.65
C THR A 42 10.27 -3.54 -9.47
N VAL A 43 9.20 -4.29 -9.23
CA VAL A 43 9.18 -5.76 -9.25
C VAL A 43 8.53 -6.20 -10.54
N THR A 44 9.33 -6.80 -11.43
CA THR A 44 8.85 -7.39 -12.72
C THR A 44 8.74 -8.92 -12.65
N PHE A 45 9.01 -9.52 -11.49
CA PHE A 45 9.04 -10.97 -11.28
C PHE A 45 10.03 -11.79 -12.15
N ASP A 46 10.79 -11.15 -13.04
CA ASP A 46 11.90 -11.78 -13.79
C ASP A 46 13.21 -11.80 -13.03
N SER A 47 13.28 -11.06 -11.92
CA SER A 47 14.43 -10.95 -11.04
C SER A 47 14.01 -11.19 -9.59
N PRO A 48 14.95 -11.50 -8.68
CA PRO A 48 14.65 -11.64 -7.26
C PRO A 48 13.89 -10.43 -6.71
N ILE A 49 12.83 -10.69 -5.94
CA ILE A 49 12.04 -9.64 -5.30
C ILE A 49 12.93 -8.88 -4.30
N PRO A 50 12.95 -7.53 -4.32
CA PRO A 50 13.67 -6.72 -3.35
C PRO A 50 13.27 -7.03 -1.90
N TYR A 51 14.20 -6.87 -0.95
CA TYR A 51 13.99 -7.24 0.45
C TYR A 51 12.99 -6.34 1.22
N ASP A 52 12.61 -5.21 0.63
CA ASP A 52 11.78 -4.19 1.24
C ASP A 52 10.30 -4.29 0.87
N ILE A 53 9.94 -5.29 0.04
CA ILE A 53 8.56 -5.61 -0.34
C ILE A 53 8.31 -7.12 -0.23
N TYR A 54 7.18 -7.51 0.34
CA TYR A 54 6.82 -8.90 0.59
C TYR A 54 5.46 -9.23 0.03
N TYR A 55 5.34 -10.45 -0.48
CA TYR A 55 4.12 -11.02 -1.05
C TYR A 55 3.76 -12.25 -0.24
N SER A 56 2.52 -12.32 0.26
CA SER A 56 1.99 -13.47 1.00
C SER A 56 1.83 -14.72 0.13
N SER A 57 1.58 -14.52 -1.17
CA SER A 57 1.57 -15.54 -2.20
C SER A 57 2.30 -15.01 -3.44
N THR A 58 3.10 -15.85 -4.07
CA THR A 58 3.86 -15.53 -5.30
C THR A 58 3.67 -16.63 -6.32
N GLU A 59 2.44 -16.88 -6.75
CA GLU A 59 2.23 -17.75 -7.91
C GLU A 59 2.61 -16.98 -9.18
N LEU A 60 3.84 -17.23 -9.63
CA LEU A 60 4.40 -16.60 -10.83
C LEU A 60 4.19 -17.53 -12.01
N VAL A 61 3.57 -17.01 -13.06
CA VAL A 61 3.32 -17.73 -14.31
C VAL A 61 3.84 -16.91 -15.50
N GLN A 62 3.84 -17.50 -16.68
CA GLN A 62 4.28 -16.85 -17.92
C GLN A 62 3.44 -17.36 -19.09
N GLY A 63 3.11 -16.47 -20.02
CA GLY A 63 2.28 -16.77 -21.19
C GLY A 63 0.82 -17.05 -20.84
N THR A 64 0.03 -17.54 -21.80
CA THR A 64 -1.40 -17.78 -21.60
C THR A 64 -1.71 -19.27 -21.60
N VAL A 65 -2.48 -19.72 -20.60
CA VAL A 65 -3.07 -21.06 -20.57
C VAL A 65 -4.60 -20.91 -20.52
N PRO A 66 -5.30 -21.19 -21.64
CA PRO A 66 -6.75 -20.99 -21.73
C PRO A 66 -7.52 -21.65 -20.59
N GLY A 67 -8.39 -20.88 -19.93
CA GLY A 67 -9.20 -21.34 -18.80
C GLY A 67 -8.46 -21.45 -17.46
N VAL A 68 -7.19 -21.02 -17.40
CA VAL A 68 -6.40 -21.01 -16.16
C VAL A 68 -5.84 -19.62 -15.86
N TYR A 69 -5.12 -19.02 -16.82
CA TYR A 69 -4.57 -17.67 -16.69
C TYR A 69 -4.27 -17.06 -18.06
N VAL A 70 -4.31 -15.74 -18.14
CA VAL A 70 -4.05 -14.99 -19.38
C VAL A 70 -2.94 -13.97 -19.13
N ALA A 71 -1.93 -13.94 -20.02
CA ALA A 71 -0.87 -12.94 -19.90
C ALA A 71 -1.44 -11.52 -20.07
N PRO A 72 -1.02 -10.55 -19.24
CA PRO A 72 -1.30 -9.15 -19.48
C PRO A 72 -0.91 -8.73 -20.90
N LEU A 73 -1.63 -7.78 -21.48
CA LEU A 73 -1.44 -7.40 -22.87
C LEU A 73 0.01 -6.93 -23.12
N TYR A 74 0.64 -7.50 -24.14
CA TYR A 74 2.05 -7.27 -24.51
C TYR A 74 3.10 -7.74 -23.49
N ASP A 75 2.71 -8.38 -22.40
CA ASP A 75 3.62 -9.00 -21.45
C ASP A 75 4.06 -10.38 -21.97
N THR A 76 5.37 -10.60 -22.02
CA THR A 76 5.98 -11.88 -22.43
C THR A 76 6.87 -12.46 -21.34
N THR A 77 6.92 -11.80 -20.19
CA THR A 77 7.73 -12.07 -19.01
C THR A 77 6.90 -12.82 -17.96
N LYS A 78 7.49 -13.03 -16.78
CA LYS A 78 6.74 -13.62 -15.67
C LYS A 78 5.87 -12.56 -15.02
N TYR A 79 4.68 -12.95 -14.61
CA TYR A 79 3.77 -12.08 -13.89
C TYR A 79 3.14 -12.82 -12.72
N LEU A 80 2.60 -12.06 -11.77
CA LEU A 80 1.90 -12.58 -10.62
C LEU A 80 0.46 -12.93 -11.01
N ARG A 81 -0.05 -14.04 -10.50
CA ARG A 81 -1.51 -14.29 -10.47
C ARG A 81 -2.00 -14.59 -9.07
N THR A 82 -3.23 -14.21 -8.79
CA THR A 82 -3.94 -14.60 -7.56
C THR A 82 -4.52 -16.00 -7.71
N VAL A 83 -4.47 -16.83 -6.66
CA VAL A 83 -4.98 -18.23 -6.69
C VAL A 83 -5.62 -18.59 -5.37
N ASP A 84 -6.94 -18.83 -5.40
CA ASP A 84 -7.82 -19.28 -4.30
C ASP A 84 -7.79 -18.44 -3.01
N THR A 85 -6.84 -17.52 -2.91
CA THR A 85 -6.48 -16.73 -1.75
C THR A 85 -5.98 -15.38 -2.25
N PRO A 86 -6.40 -14.27 -1.61
CA PRO A 86 -5.87 -12.95 -1.94
C PRO A 86 -4.35 -12.88 -1.78
N THR A 87 -3.68 -12.19 -2.70
CA THR A 87 -2.27 -11.83 -2.52
C THR A 87 -2.18 -10.51 -1.79
N THR A 88 -1.74 -10.57 -0.53
CA THR A 88 -1.35 -9.39 0.26
C THR A 88 0.12 -9.03 0.02
N ILE A 89 0.36 -7.75 -0.26
CA ILE A 89 1.65 -7.11 -0.52
C ILE A 89 1.94 -6.13 0.62
N THR A 90 3.14 -6.19 1.22
CA THR A 90 3.53 -5.32 2.35
C THR A 90 4.95 -4.76 2.18
N PHE A 91 5.29 -3.69 2.89
CA PHE A 91 6.49 -2.87 2.62
C PHE A 91 7.50 -2.84 3.78
N ASN A 92 7.83 -4.00 4.35
CA ASN A 92 8.80 -4.18 5.44
C ASN A 92 8.61 -3.23 6.65
N GLY A 93 7.38 -2.83 6.94
CA GLY A 93 7.04 -1.90 8.02
C GLY A 93 7.34 -0.41 7.74
N ALA A 94 8.08 -0.07 6.68
CA ALA A 94 8.29 1.32 6.27
C ALA A 94 7.00 1.94 5.69
N GLY A 95 6.20 1.12 5.01
CA GLY A 95 5.05 1.58 4.23
C GLY A 95 5.48 2.22 2.90
N ALA A 96 4.53 2.43 2.01
CA ALA A 96 4.76 3.08 0.71
C ALA A 96 3.92 4.34 0.55
N THR A 97 4.47 5.38 -0.06
CA THR A 97 3.71 6.59 -0.44
C THR A 97 3.12 6.48 -1.85
N TYR A 98 3.64 5.53 -2.63
CA TYR A 98 3.18 5.23 -3.97
C TYR A 98 3.23 3.72 -4.21
N PHE A 99 2.22 3.21 -4.89
CA PHE A 99 2.19 1.85 -5.43
C PHE A 99 1.52 1.88 -6.80
N GLY A 100 2.06 1.14 -7.75
CA GLY A 100 1.46 0.95 -9.06
C GLY A 100 1.67 -0.47 -9.55
N PHE A 101 0.83 -0.90 -10.48
CA PHE A 101 0.88 -2.23 -11.05
C PHE A 101 0.23 -2.24 -12.43
N TYR A 102 0.72 -3.10 -13.32
CA TYR A 102 0.09 -3.40 -14.57
C TYR A 102 -0.98 -4.47 -14.35
N LEU A 103 -2.22 -4.17 -14.70
CA LEU A 103 -3.36 -5.06 -14.53
C LEU A 103 -3.62 -5.84 -15.82
N GLY A 104 -3.69 -7.16 -15.73
CA GLY A 104 -3.89 -8.06 -16.86
C GLY A 104 -5.33 -8.18 -17.37
N SER A 105 -6.33 -8.10 -16.50
CA SER A 105 -7.75 -7.98 -16.85
C SER A 105 -8.50 -7.14 -15.80
N SER A 106 -9.49 -6.39 -16.26
CA SER A 106 -10.31 -5.51 -15.41
C SER A 106 -11.70 -6.06 -15.13
N ASP A 107 -11.77 -7.39 -14.93
CA ASP A 107 -12.99 -8.11 -14.59
C ASP A 107 -13.61 -7.60 -13.27
N VAL A 108 -14.94 -7.61 -13.17
CA VAL A 108 -15.66 -7.03 -12.02
C VAL A 108 -15.44 -7.83 -10.73
N GLU A 109 -15.02 -9.08 -10.87
CA GLU A 109 -14.65 -10.00 -9.81
C GLU A 109 -13.27 -9.69 -9.23
N ASN A 110 -12.40 -9.03 -10.00
CA ASN A 110 -11.09 -8.60 -9.52
C ASN A 110 -11.27 -7.44 -8.54
N THR A 111 -10.57 -7.49 -7.40
CA THR A 111 -10.61 -6.46 -6.36
C THR A 111 -9.22 -6.06 -5.92
N VAL A 112 -9.05 -4.75 -5.69
CA VAL A 112 -7.83 -4.13 -5.17
C VAL A 112 -8.21 -3.39 -3.91
N THR A 113 -7.67 -3.83 -2.77
CA THR A 113 -7.87 -3.17 -1.48
C THR A 113 -6.56 -2.60 -0.95
N VAL A 114 -6.59 -1.36 -0.50
CA VAL A 114 -5.43 -0.61 0.00
C VAL A 114 -5.68 -0.25 1.46
N TYR A 115 -4.72 -0.56 2.32
CA TYR A 115 -4.76 -0.24 3.75
C TYR A 115 -3.76 0.85 4.08
N GLY A 116 -4.23 1.95 4.67
CA GLY A 116 -3.42 3.06 5.15
C GLY A 116 -2.88 2.83 6.57
N SER A 117 -1.76 3.48 6.90
CA SER A 117 -1.13 3.45 8.22
C SER A 117 -1.98 4.07 9.34
N ASP A 118 -2.95 4.90 8.97
CA ASP A 118 -3.96 5.53 9.83
C ASP A 118 -5.22 4.66 10.01
N GLY A 119 -5.22 3.44 9.47
CA GLY A 119 -6.36 2.52 9.52
C GLY A 119 -7.42 2.78 8.44
N SER A 120 -7.17 3.75 7.54
CA SER A 120 -8.01 3.98 6.37
C SER A 120 -7.99 2.78 5.41
N VAL A 121 -9.07 2.60 4.65
CA VAL A 121 -9.19 1.53 3.66
C VAL A 121 -9.83 2.09 2.40
N THR A 122 -9.32 1.69 1.24
CA THR A 122 -9.93 1.98 -0.06
C THR A 122 -9.96 0.72 -0.90
N THR A 123 -11.10 0.42 -1.50
CA THR A 123 -11.29 -0.78 -2.34
C THR A 123 -11.90 -0.38 -3.68
N TRP A 124 -11.39 -0.97 -4.75
CA TRP A 124 -11.99 -0.94 -6.08
C TRP A 124 -12.18 -2.35 -6.59
N ASN A 125 -13.21 -2.56 -7.39
CA ASN A 125 -13.27 -3.70 -8.29
C ASN A 125 -12.72 -3.33 -9.68
N GLY A 126 -12.52 -4.32 -10.56
CA GLY A 126 -12.01 -4.09 -11.91
C GLY A 126 -12.88 -3.12 -12.72
N GLN A 127 -14.21 -3.17 -12.55
CA GLN A 127 -15.12 -2.23 -13.21
C GLN A 127 -14.83 -0.77 -12.86
N GLN A 128 -14.71 -0.48 -11.56
CA GLN A 128 -14.41 0.86 -11.09
C GLN A 128 -13.05 1.34 -11.59
N LEU A 129 -12.07 0.45 -11.78
CA LEU A 129 -10.75 0.81 -12.30
C LEU A 129 -10.80 1.23 -13.77
N TRP A 130 -11.52 0.52 -14.65
CA TRP A 130 -11.61 0.95 -16.06
C TRP A 130 -12.60 2.10 -16.29
N GLU A 131 -13.56 2.31 -15.38
CA GLU A 131 -14.38 3.53 -15.37
C GLU A 131 -13.53 4.80 -15.15
N LEU A 132 -12.46 4.71 -14.36
CA LEU A 132 -11.51 5.82 -14.17
C LEU A 132 -10.73 6.17 -15.44
N GLU A 133 -10.59 5.24 -16.39
CA GLU A 133 -10.00 5.47 -17.71
C GLU A 133 -11.02 6.08 -18.71
N GLY A 134 -12.22 6.45 -18.26
CA GLY A 134 -13.26 7.00 -19.10
C GLY A 134 -14.30 5.99 -19.57
N GLY A 135 -14.43 4.86 -18.87
CA GLY A 135 -15.53 3.91 -19.09
C GLY A 135 -15.38 3.08 -20.35
N THR A 136 -14.13 2.79 -20.77
CA THR A 136 -13.87 1.84 -21.86
C THR A 136 -13.24 0.60 -21.26
N TYR A 137 -13.87 -0.56 -21.46
CA TYR A 137 -13.25 -1.84 -21.11
C TYR A 137 -11.92 -1.97 -21.84
N GLN A 138 -10.86 -2.23 -21.08
CA GLN A 138 -9.51 -2.41 -21.59
C GLN A 138 -9.01 -3.76 -21.09
N ASP A 139 -8.34 -4.47 -22.00
CA ASP A 139 -7.72 -5.75 -21.66
C ASP A 139 -6.70 -5.53 -20.56
N SER A 140 -5.78 -4.57 -20.71
CA SER A 140 -4.76 -4.30 -19.67
C SER A 140 -4.32 -2.84 -19.63
N PHE A 141 -4.11 -2.32 -18.42
CA PHE A 141 -3.69 -0.94 -18.17
C PHE A 141 -2.86 -0.83 -16.89
N TYR A 142 -2.14 0.29 -16.74
CA TYR A 142 -1.34 0.55 -15.55
C TYR A 142 -2.12 1.38 -14.53
N VAL A 143 -2.18 0.90 -13.29
CA VAL A 143 -2.82 1.60 -12.17
C VAL A 143 -1.75 2.28 -11.32
N ASN A 144 -1.96 3.55 -11.00
CA ASN A 144 -1.07 4.38 -10.17
C ASN A 144 -1.83 4.87 -8.93
N LEU A 145 -1.30 4.61 -7.74
CA LEU A 145 -1.93 4.95 -6.46
C LEU A 145 -0.99 5.80 -5.61
N TRP A 146 -1.51 6.89 -5.03
CA TRP A 146 -0.79 7.72 -4.07
C TRP A 146 -1.48 7.70 -2.72
N ALA A 147 -0.68 7.48 -1.67
CA ALA A 147 -1.18 7.48 -0.31
C ALA A 147 -1.69 8.87 0.07
N SER A 148 -2.73 8.90 0.90
CA SER A 148 -3.24 10.16 1.40
C SER A 148 -2.20 10.91 2.23
N SER A 149 -2.31 12.24 2.25
CA SER A 149 -1.33 13.09 2.94
C SER A 149 -1.21 12.70 4.41
N GLY A 150 0.01 12.43 4.86
CA GLY A 150 0.30 12.04 6.25
C GLY A 150 0.04 10.56 6.57
N THR A 151 -0.35 9.74 5.60
CA THR A 151 -0.43 8.27 5.74
C THR A 151 0.49 7.58 4.71
N THR A 152 0.67 6.28 4.88
CA THR A 152 1.38 5.40 3.96
C THR A 152 0.57 4.14 3.73
N PHE A 153 0.76 3.48 2.60
CA PHE A 153 0.24 2.15 2.37
C PHE A 153 0.97 1.16 3.26
N THR A 154 0.23 0.42 4.08
CA THR A 154 0.75 -0.69 4.88
C THR A 154 0.59 -2.01 4.16
N ALA A 155 -0.52 -2.16 3.42
CA ALA A 155 -0.79 -3.32 2.60
C ALA A 155 -1.58 -2.98 1.33
N ILE A 156 -1.29 -3.70 0.25
CA ILE A 156 -2.12 -3.80 -0.95
C ILE A 156 -2.59 -5.25 -1.04
N VAL A 157 -3.88 -5.47 -1.24
CA VAL A 157 -4.47 -6.80 -1.37
C VAL A 157 -5.10 -6.92 -2.73
N LEU A 158 -4.60 -7.86 -3.52
CA LEU A 158 -5.11 -8.23 -4.83
C LEU A 158 -5.91 -9.52 -4.68
N SER A 159 -7.14 -9.55 -5.19
CA SER A 159 -8.01 -10.73 -5.08
C SER A 159 -8.93 -10.84 -6.29
N SER A 160 -9.45 -12.05 -6.53
CA SER A 160 -10.59 -12.27 -7.39
C SER A 160 -11.42 -13.45 -6.88
N ASP A 161 -12.73 -13.38 -7.07
CA ASP A 161 -13.68 -14.38 -6.58
C ASP A 161 -13.95 -15.52 -7.57
N VAL A 162 -13.52 -15.39 -8.83
CA VAL A 162 -13.88 -16.35 -9.91
C VAL A 162 -12.67 -16.80 -10.71
N THR A 163 -11.96 -15.87 -11.35
CA THR A 163 -10.78 -16.16 -12.18
C THR A 163 -9.55 -15.50 -11.58
N PRO A 164 -8.35 -16.10 -11.68
CA PRO A 164 -7.12 -15.44 -11.26
C PRO A 164 -7.03 -14.02 -11.82
N MET A 165 -6.78 -13.05 -10.94
CA MET A 165 -6.36 -11.71 -11.34
C MET A 165 -4.85 -11.75 -11.60
N GLU A 166 -4.42 -11.33 -12.79
CA GLU A 166 -3.02 -11.22 -13.19
C GLU A 166 -2.48 -9.79 -13.06
N THR A 167 -1.29 -9.63 -12.47
CA THR A 167 -0.60 -8.34 -12.37
C THR A 167 0.91 -8.45 -12.55
N ASP A 168 1.53 -7.39 -13.07
CA ASP A 168 2.98 -7.31 -13.26
C ASP A 168 3.52 -5.88 -13.04
N ASN A 169 4.84 -5.71 -13.10
CA ASN A 169 5.53 -4.42 -13.10
C ASN A 169 5.14 -3.56 -11.91
N HIS A 170 5.11 -4.18 -10.73
CA HIS A 170 4.73 -3.52 -9.49
C HIS A 170 5.76 -2.47 -9.11
N ALA A 171 5.38 -1.21 -9.18
CA ALA A 171 6.22 -0.08 -8.83
C ALA A 171 5.86 0.46 -7.45
N TYR A 172 6.85 0.89 -6.68
CA TYR A 172 6.61 1.46 -5.36
C TYR A 172 7.66 2.50 -4.97
N ILE A 173 7.25 3.42 -4.10
CA ILE A 173 8.14 4.36 -3.43
C ILE A 173 7.89 4.18 -1.94
N LEU A 174 8.92 3.73 -1.21
CA LEU A 174 8.84 3.61 0.24
C LEU A 174 8.72 4.99 0.88
N ALA A 175 7.97 5.05 1.97
CA ALA A 175 8.02 6.22 2.82
C ALA A 175 9.43 6.37 3.40
N ALA A 176 9.89 7.62 3.51
CA ALA A 176 11.09 7.91 4.25
C ALA A 176 10.88 7.45 5.69
N VAL A 177 11.61 6.42 6.12
CA VAL A 177 11.64 6.02 7.53
C VAL A 177 12.29 7.17 8.28
N PRO A 178 11.59 7.89 9.18
CA PRO A 178 12.21 8.93 9.98
C PRO A 178 13.37 8.26 10.71
N GLU A 179 14.58 8.74 10.45
CA GLU A 179 15.75 8.13 11.05
C GLU A 179 15.53 8.07 12.57
N PRO A 180 15.71 6.88 13.18
CA PRO A 180 15.28 6.67 14.54
C PRO A 180 15.97 7.70 15.44
N GLU A 181 15.27 8.04 16.52
CA GLU A 181 15.73 8.89 17.63
C GLU A 181 17.19 8.62 18.06
N THR A 182 17.79 7.49 17.66
CA THR A 182 19.23 7.22 17.54
C THR A 182 20.09 8.45 17.23
N TYR A 183 19.78 9.30 16.25
CA TYR A 183 20.60 10.49 16.01
C TYR A 183 20.44 11.54 17.09
N ALA A 184 19.21 11.76 17.57
CA ALA A 184 18.95 12.63 18.72
C ALA A 184 19.61 12.10 20.00
N MET A 185 19.64 10.79 20.20
CA MET A 185 20.28 10.10 21.33
C MET A 185 21.80 10.09 21.20
N LEU A 186 22.34 9.93 20.00
CA LEU A 186 23.77 10.07 19.71
C LEU A 186 24.23 11.49 20.00
N LEU A 187 23.52 12.49 19.46
CA LEU A 187 23.80 13.91 19.72
C LEU A 187 23.60 14.26 21.19
N GLY A 188 22.56 13.75 21.84
CA GLY A 188 22.30 13.90 23.26
C GLY A 188 23.42 13.28 24.11
N GLY A 189 23.89 12.10 23.75
CA GLY A 189 25.03 11.43 24.37
C GLY A 189 26.33 12.22 24.21
N LEU A 190 26.62 12.72 23.00
CA LEU A 190 27.78 13.58 22.73
C LEU A 190 27.72 14.90 23.50
N ALA A 191 26.55 15.52 23.61
CA ALA A 191 26.34 16.72 24.40
C ALA A 191 26.62 16.48 25.89
N LEU A 192 26.11 15.38 26.45
CA LEU A 192 26.39 14.94 27.82
C LEU A 192 27.90 14.73 28.06
N MET A 193 28.57 14.04 27.14
CA MET A 193 30.02 13.83 27.20
C MET A 193 30.81 15.14 27.15
N GLY A 194 30.37 16.11 26.33
CA GLY A 194 30.94 17.46 26.29
C GLY A 194 30.82 18.20 27.64
N VAL A 195 29.67 18.09 28.30
CA VAL A 195 29.45 18.68 29.64
C VAL A 195 30.38 18.05 30.68
N VAL A 196 30.50 16.72 30.70
CA VAL A 196 31.39 16.00 31.63
C VAL A 196 32.86 16.38 31.39
N ALA A 197 33.30 16.42 30.13
CA ALA A 197 34.66 16.81 29.78
C ALA A 197 34.99 18.26 30.23
N ARG A 198 34.02 19.19 30.11
CA ARG A 198 34.17 20.57 30.57
C ARG A 198 34.31 20.67 32.09
N ARG A 199 33.59 19.85 32.86
CA ARG A 199 33.67 19.84 34.33
C ARG A 199 35.00 19.31 34.84
N ARG A 200 35.65 18.40 34.11
CA ARG A 200 36.98 17.85 34.47
C ARG A 200 38.15 18.79 34.19
N ARG A 201 37.96 19.79 33.33
CA ARG A 201 38.98 20.81 33.00
C ARG A 201 38.89 22.08 33.86
N ARG A 202 37.86 22.19 34.70
CA ARG A 202 37.74 23.22 35.73
C ARG A 202 38.14 22.63 37.06
#